data_AF-A0AAV9IHW8-F1
#
_entry.id   AF-A0AAV9IHW8-F1
#
_cell.length_a   1.000
_cell.length_b   1.000
_cell.length_c   1.000
_cell.angle_alpha   90.00
_cell.angle_beta   90.00
_cell.angle_gamma   90.00
#
_symmetry.space_group_name_H-M   'P 1'
#
loop_
_entity.id
_entity.type
_entity.pdbx_description
1 polymer ?
#
loop_
_entity_poly.entity_id
_entity_poly.type
_entity_poly.pdbx_seq_one_letter_code
_entity_poly.pdbx_strand_id
1 'polypeptide(L)'
;MCFAFSKLEDYLFCNVLEVLQSVSNNDGAFDRVPPEALFRKLASLGIEGRCLELYRWLYRSSWTQVSSRISDTLSPAFPFCRGVRQGDPSSPLLFDLFINDLLEQCRPFGIRVVGMPESTMVGGTENRLPGLMFADDVVLLSPSRHCLEAAMRKVSEYLTKLEMEVGASKYGVTVFHGCVDKVRRRQWQLQGKDIPVVEECRYLGIDLNCNLDEGFTLRRQIQRYRQKLHMATPFLRNV
;
A
#
# COMPACT_ATOMS: atom_id res chain seq x y z
N MET A 1 -12.28 -4.16 -12.60
CA MET A 1 -11.11 -3.27 -12.38
C MET A 1 -10.56 -2.73 -13.70
N CYS A 2 -10.18 -3.56 -14.69
CA CYS A 2 -9.70 -3.08 -16.01
C CYS A 2 -10.62 -2.04 -16.70
N PHE A 3 -11.93 -2.31 -16.75
CA PHE A 3 -12.94 -1.39 -17.31
C PHE A 3 -12.99 0.04 -16.72
N ALA A 4 -12.36 0.30 -15.58
CA ALA A 4 -12.27 1.66 -15.03
C ALA A 4 -11.14 2.49 -15.69
N PHE A 5 -10.14 1.83 -16.28
CA PHE A 5 -8.98 2.49 -16.87
C PHE A 5 -9.16 2.82 -18.37
N SER A 6 -10.06 2.14 -19.08
CA SER A 6 -10.30 2.36 -20.52
C SER A 6 -11.07 3.64 -20.88
N LYS A 7 -11.45 4.46 -19.89
CA LYS A 7 -12.09 5.77 -20.06
C LYS A 7 -11.22 6.96 -19.61
N LEU A 8 -9.93 6.72 -19.35
CA LEU A 8 -8.99 7.76 -18.92
C LEU A 8 -8.15 8.25 -20.11
N GLU A 9 -8.72 9.19 -20.88
CA GLU A 9 -7.99 9.90 -21.94
C GLU A 9 -6.90 10.82 -21.35
N ASP A 10 -5.65 10.63 -21.78
CA ASP A 10 -4.45 11.43 -21.47
C ASP A 10 -4.10 11.64 -19.98
N TYR A 11 -3.56 10.62 -19.32
CA TYR A 11 -2.98 10.74 -17.97
C TYR A 11 -1.64 10.03 -17.82
N LEU A 12 -0.66 10.74 -17.21
CA LEU A 12 0.44 10.06 -16.55
C LEU A 12 -0.12 9.20 -15.41
N PHE A 13 0.51 8.05 -15.22
CA PHE A 13 0.34 7.21 -14.05
C PHE A 13 1.61 7.30 -13.21
N CYS A 14 1.52 6.81 -11.98
CA CYS A 14 2.67 6.35 -11.24
C CYS A 14 2.25 5.19 -10.38
N ASN A 15 2.84 4.03 -10.60
CA ASN A 15 2.82 3.03 -9.55
C ASN A 15 3.78 3.48 -8.44
N VAL A 16 3.30 4.30 -7.50
CA VAL A 16 3.85 4.14 -6.16
C VAL A 16 3.33 2.78 -5.73
N LEU A 17 4.24 1.86 -5.45
CA LEU A 17 3.93 0.44 -5.35
C LEU A 17 4.47 0.03 -3.98
N GLU A 18 3.60 -0.51 -3.11
CA GLU A 18 4.00 -1.12 -1.83
C GLU A 18 4.51 -0.13 -0.73
N VAL A 19 3.90 1.07 -0.54
CA VAL A 19 4.35 2.20 0.35
C VAL A 19 4.89 1.82 1.75
N LEU A 20 4.64 0.64 2.29
CA LEU A 20 4.98 0.27 3.67
C LEU A 20 5.71 -1.09 3.80
N GLN A 21 6.91 -1.24 3.21
CA GLN A 21 7.80 -2.40 3.47
C GLN A 21 9.25 -1.98 3.77
N SER A 22 9.91 -2.71 4.69
CA SER A 22 11.15 -2.26 5.34
C SER A 22 12.39 -2.20 4.42
N VAL A 23 13.41 -1.45 4.86
CA VAL A 23 14.68 -1.24 4.13
C VAL A 23 15.63 -2.44 4.16
N SER A 24 15.49 -3.38 5.12
CA SER A 24 16.50 -4.43 5.33
C SER A 24 15.98 -5.83 5.65
N ASN A 25 14.69 -6.02 5.90
CA ASN A 25 14.06 -7.31 6.21
C ASN A 25 12.65 -7.42 5.61
N ASN A 26 12.13 -8.64 5.47
CA ASN A 26 10.75 -8.91 4.98
C ASN A 26 9.64 -8.59 6.01
N ASP A 27 9.82 -7.56 6.83
CA ASP A 27 8.82 -7.11 7.80
C ASP A 27 7.73 -6.32 7.06
N GLY A 28 6.45 -6.65 7.32
CA GLY A 28 5.31 -5.99 6.69
C GLY A 28 4.94 -4.68 7.39
N ALA A 29 4.06 -3.90 6.76
CA ALA A 29 3.55 -2.65 7.34
C ALA A 29 2.94 -2.84 8.73
N PHE A 30 2.27 -3.97 8.93
CA PHE A 30 1.63 -4.38 10.18
C PHE A 30 2.64 -4.40 11.33
N ASP A 31 3.89 -4.81 11.08
CA ASP A 31 4.94 -4.96 12.10
C ASP A 31 5.60 -3.62 12.50
N ARG A 32 5.29 -2.54 11.76
CA ARG A 32 5.96 -1.24 11.89
C ARG A 32 5.08 -0.13 12.48
N VAL A 33 3.78 -0.35 12.66
CA VAL A 33 2.88 0.60 13.34
C VAL A 33 3.38 0.91 14.77
N PRO A 34 3.67 2.18 15.13
CA PRO A 34 3.98 2.54 16.51
C PRO A 34 2.69 2.55 17.35
N PRO A 35 2.61 1.80 18.47
CA PRO A 35 1.39 1.71 19.29
C PRO A 35 0.90 3.08 19.79
N GLU A 36 1.78 3.97 20.22
CA GLU A 36 1.44 5.32 20.67
C GLU A 36 0.86 6.18 19.55
N ALA A 37 1.40 6.07 18.32
CA ALA A 37 0.87 6.77 17.16
C ALA A 37 -0.53 6.23 16.80
N LEU A 38 -0.73 4.91 16.86
CA LEU A 38 -2.04 4.26 16.72
C LEU A 38 -3.04 4.77 17.77
N PHE A 39 -2.69 4.82 19.06
CA PHE A 39 -3.61 5.29 20.10
C PHE A 39 -3.96 6.78 19.96
N ARG A 40 -3.01 7.64 19.56
CA ARG A 40 -3.29 9.04 19.22
C ARG A 40 -4.26 9.15 18.04
N LYS A 41 -4.07 8.30 17.01
CA LYS A 41 -4.91 8.25 15.81
C LYS A 41 -6.33 7.78 16.12
N LEU A 42 -6.50 6.70 16.89
CA LEU A 42 -7.81 6.24 17.37
C LEU A 42 -8.54 7.34 18.16
N ALA A 43 -7.85 8.02 19.09
CA ALA A 43 -8.42 9.15 19.83
C ALA A 43 -8.85 10.30 18.90
N SER A 44 -8.06 10.63 17.87
CA SER A 44 -8.44 11.67 16.89
C SER A 44 -9.65 11.30 16.01
N LEU A 45 -10.02 10.01 15.97
CA LEU A 45 -11.23 9.50 15.33
C LEU A 45 -12.42 9.39 16.31
N GLY A 46 -12.28 9.91 17.54
CA GLY A 46 -13.31 9.85 18.59
C GLY A 46 -13.39 8.51 19.34
N ILE A 47 -12.43 7.60 19.13
CA ILE A 47 -12.36 6.32 19.86
C ILE A 47 -11.65 6.58 21.20
N GLU A 48 -12.43 6.83 22.23
CA GLU A 48 -11.95 7.25 23.56
C GLU A 48 -12.43 6.32 24.70
N GLY A 49 -12.13 6.70 25.94
CA GLY A 49 -12.61 6.04 27.16
C GLY A 49 -12.24 4.56 27.24
N ARG A 50 -13.21 3.73 27.66
CA ARG A 50 -13.00 2.29 27.93
C ARG A 50 -12.50 1.50 26.71
N CYS A 51 -12.90 1.88 25.49
CA CYS A 51 -12.44 1.21 24.27
C CYS A 51 -10.97 1.48 23.99
N LEU A 52 -10.52 2.74 24.13
CA LEU A 52 -9.12 3.11 23.95
C LEU A 52 -8.22 2.52 25.04
N GLU A 53 -8.68 2.53 26.30
CA GLU A 53 -7.94 1.91 27.41
C GLU A 53 -7.84 0.38 27.28
N LEU A 54 -8.86 -0.29 26.75
CA LEU A 54 -8.77 -1.72 26.42
C LEU A 54 -7.64 -1.99 25.43
N TYR A 55 -7.55 -1.24 24.33
CA TYR A 55 -6.46 -1.40 23.36
C TYR A 55 -5.09 -1.04 23.96
N ARG A 56 -4.99 0.03 24.75
CA ARG A 56 -3.74 0.38 25.47
C ARG A 56 -3.30 -0.74 26.41
N TRP A 57 -4.23 -1.37 27.13
CA TRP A 57 -3.94 -2.48 28.03
C TRP A 57 -3.51 -3.74 27.27
N LEU A 58 -4.23 -4.09 26.19
CA LEU A 58 -3.91 -5.23 25.32
C LEU A 58 -2.49 -5.18 24.75
N TYR A 59 -1.98 -3.99 24.41
CA TYR A 59 -0.63 -3.82 23.87
C TYR A 59 0.44 -3.70 24.97
N ARG A 60 0.18 -2.96 26.07
CA ARG A 60 1.12 -2.84 27.21
C ARG A 60 1.51 -4.18 27.85
N SER A 61 0.61 -5.17 27.80
CA SER A 61 0.81 -6.49 28.40
C SER A 61 1.02 -7.61 27.38
N SER A 62 1.32 -7.28 26.11
CA SER A 62 1.58 -8.29 25.08
C SER A 62 3.01 -8.84 25.11
N TRP A 63 3.10 -10.17 25.10
CA TRP A 63 4.32 -10.94 24.90
C TRP A 63 4.14 -11.90 23.73
N THR A 64 5.23 -12.21 23.03
CA THR A 64 5.24 -13.07 21.85
C THR A 64 6.23 -14.22 22.03
N GLN A 65 5.88 -15.39 21.49
CA GLN A 65 6.76 -16.54 21.29
C GLN A 65 6.62 -17.02 19.85
N VAL A 66 7.72 -17.44 19.25
CA VAL A 66 7.75 -17.97 17.87
C VAL A 66 7.96 -19.47 17.93
N SER A 67 7.11 -20.24 17.23
CA SER A 67 7.27 -21.68 17.05
C SER A 67 8.03 -21.98 15.76
N SER A 68 9.05 -22.84 15.84
CA SER A 68 9.75 -23.37 14.67
C SER A 68 9.11 -24.69 14.22
N ARG A 69 8.57 -24.71 13.00
CA ARG A 69 8.05 -25.94 12.36
C ARG A 69 9.10 -27.04 12.14
N ILE A 70 10.39 -26.75 12.34
CA ILE A 70 11.50 -27.69 12.14
C ILE A 70 11.87 -28.41 13.45
N SER A 71 11.60 -27.80 14.61
CA SER A 71 12.11 -28.28 15.91
C SER A 71 11.06 -28.44 17.00
N ASP A 72 9.79 -28.11 16.72
CA ASP A 72 8.64 -28.16 17.65
C ASP A 72 8.88 -27.43 18.99
N THR A 73 9.85 -26.50 18.98
CA THR A 73 10.26 -25.69 20.12
C THR A 73 9.79 -24.25 19.97
N LEU A 74 9.38 -23.66 21.10
CA LEU A 74 9.06 -22.25 21.21
C LEU A 74 10.33 -21.44 21.53
N SER A 75 10.41 -20.22 20.98
CA SER A 75 11.36 -19.22 21.47
C SER A 75 11.08 -18.87 22.93
N PRO A 76 12.06 -18.31 23.66
CA PRO A 76 11.79 -17.50 24.85
C PRO A 76 10.73 -16.44 24.55
N ALA A 77 9.92 -16.09 25.56
CA ALA A 77 8.96 -15.00 25.44
C ALA A 77 9.69 -13.65 25.40
N PHE A 78 9.29 -12.79 24.48
CA PHE A 78 9.79 -11.42 24.35
C PHE A 78 8.63 -10.42 24.31
N PRO A 79 8.81 -9.17 24.78
CA PRO A 79 7.75 -8.18 24.77
C PRO A 79 7.39 -7.75 23.35
N PHE A 80 6.11 -7.51 23.10
CA PHE A 80 5.62 -6.97 21.84
C PHE A 80 5.75 -5.45 21.82
N CYS A 81 6.83 -4.94 21.23
CA CYS A 81 7.18 -3.51 21.30
C CYS A 81 6.66 -2.66 20.13
N ARG A 82 6.32 -3.25 18.98
CA ARG A 82 5.97 -2.51 17.75
C ARG A 82 5.08 -3.36 16.85
N GLY A 83 4.25 -2.67 16.05
CA GLY A 83 3.31 -3.25 15.11
C GLY A 83 1.91 -3.37 15.69
N VAL A 84 0.98 -3.85 14.86
CA VAL A 84 -0.30 -4.42 15.30
C VAL A 84 -0.14 -5.94 15.45
N ARG A 85 -0.92 -6.55 16.35
CA ARG A 85 -0.78 -7.97 16.71
C ARG A 85 -1.19 -8.87 15.53
N GLN A 86 -0.25 -9.48 14.82
CA GLN A 86 -0.58 -10.42 13.74
C GLN A 86 -1.44 -11.59 14.27
N GLY A 87 -2.49 -11.95 13.53
CA GLY A 87 -3.46 -12.98 13.93
C GLY A 87 -4.55 -12.52 14.90
N ASP A 88 -4.48 -11.30 15.44
CA ASP A 88 -5.58 -10.70 16.20
C ASP A 88 -6.68 -10.21 15.24
N PRO A 89 -7.96 -10.60 15.43
CA PRO A 89 -9.06 -10.20 14.55
C PRO A 89 -9.27 -8.68 14.44
N SER A 90 -8.82 -7.90 15.42
CA SER A 90 -8.95 -6.44 15.41
C SER A 90 -7.81 -5.73 14.66
N SER A 91 -6.64 -6.36 14.49
CA SER A 91 -5.46 -5.73 13.89
C SER A 91 -5.65 -5.20 12.46
N PRO A 92 -6.38 -5.87 11.54
CA PRO A 92 -6.66 -5.31 10.21
C PRO A 92 -7.43 -3.99 10.30
N LEU A 93 -8.49 -3.94 11.10
CA LEU A 93 -9.28 -2.72 11.29
C LEU A 93 -8.46 -1.60 11.95
N LEU A 94 -7.64 -1.94 12.95
CA LEU A 94 -6.74 -0.97 13.59
C LEU A 94 -5.72 -0.39 12.59
N PHE A 95 -5.21 -1.21 11.67
CA PHE A 95 -4.31 -0.78 10.61
C PHE A 95 -5.01 0.12 9.57
N ASP A 96 -6.20 -0.27 9.12
CA ASP A 96 -7.00 0.54 8.17
C ASP A 96 -7.33 1.92 8.76
N LEU A 97 -7.80 1.97 10.02
CA LEU A 97 -8.04 3.22 10.75
C LEU A 97 -6.77 4.07 10.94
N PHE A 98 -5.60 3.42 11.06
CA PHE A 98 -4.33 4.12 11.20
C PHE A 98 -3.93 4.85 9.91
N ILE A 99 -4.05 4.17 8.77
CA ILE A 99 -3.56 4.67 7.48
C ILE A 99 -4.61 5.46 6.66
N ASN A 100 -5.89 5.40 7.02
CA ASN A 100 -7.04 5.96 6.28
C ASN A 100 -6.82 7.36 5.63
N ASP A 101 -6.19 8.31 6.33
CA ASP A 101 -6.08 9.70 5.88
C ASP A 101 -4.83 9.96 5.01
N LEU A 102 -4.00 8.93 4.76
CA LEU A 102 -2.72 9.03 4.04
C LEU A 102 -2.82 9.78 2.70
N LEU A 103 -3.90 9.54 1.95
CA LEU A 103 -4.12 10.13 0.62
C LEU A 103 -4.98 11.41 0.64
N GLU A 104 -5.45 11.86 1.80
CA GLU A 104 -6.39 12.98 1.87
C GLU A 104 -5.73 14.29 1.39
N GLN A 105 -4.50 14.55 1.84
CA GLN A 105 -3.70 15.69 1.36
C GLN A 105 -3.21 15.53 -0.09
N CYS A 106 -3.34 14.33 -0.68
CA CYS A 106 -2.99 14.08 -2.07
C CYS A 106 -4.13 14.40 -3.05
N ARG A 107 -5.39 14.56 -2.58
CA ARG A 107 -6.57 14.79 -3.43
C ARG A 107 -6.41 15.91 -4.47
N PRO A 108 -5.84 17.10 -4.16
CA PRO A 108 -5.65 18.15 -5.16
C PRO A 108 -4.75 17.73 -6.33
N PHE A 109 -3.88 16.76 -6.13
CA PHE A 109 -2.93 16.25 -7.11
C PHE A 109 -3.44 15.00 -7.85
N GLY A 110 -4.63 14.50 -7.51
CA GLY A 110 -5.24 13.32 -8.11
C GLY A 110 -5.71 13.47 -9.55
N ILE A 111 -5.96 12.35 -10.22
CA ILE A 111 -6.59 12.32 -11.57
C ILE A 111 -8.08 12.63 -11.47
N ARG A 112 -8.65 13.34 -12.45
CA ARG A 112 -10.10 13.60 -12.50
C ARG A 112 -10.84 12.37 -13.02
N VAL A 113 -11.91 11.95 -12.32
CA VAL A 113 -12.73 10.80 -12.72
C VAL A 113 -14.12 11.25 -13.14
N VAL A 114 -14.46 11.02 -14.42
CA VAL A 114 -15.78 11.35 -14.99
C VAL A 114 -16.83 10.38 -14.47
N GLY A 115 -17.99 10.91 -14.06
CA GLY A 115 -19.12 10.09 -13.58
C GLY A 115 -18.97 9.55 -12.14
N MET A 116 -17.94 9.96 -11.41
CA MET A 116 -17.82 9.66 -9.97
C MET A 116 -18.92 10.42 -9.19
N PRO A 117 -19.71 9.77 -8.32
CA PRO A 117 -20.84 10.41 -7.66
C PRO A 117 -20.40 11.44 -6.61
N GLU A 118 -21.22 12.46 -6.40
CA GLU A 118 -20.96 13.51 -5.40
C GLU A 118 -20.86 12.97 -3.96
N SER A 119 -21.45 11.80 -3.68
CA SER A 119 -21.33 11.14 -2.37
C SER A 119 -19.90 10.67 -2.03
N THR A 120 -19.00 10.55 -3.02
CA THR A 120 -17.56 10.30 -2.77
C THR A 120 -16.76 11.58 -2.48
N MET A 121 -17.40 12.74 -2.48
CA MET A 121 -16.75 14.05 -2.30
C MET A 121 -16.60 14.41 -0.82
N VAL A 122 -15.55 13.90 -0.19
CA VAL A 122 -15.17 14.37 1.16
C VAL A 122 -14.71 15.84 1.05
N GLY A 123 -15.44 16.75 1.69
CA GLY A 123 -15.10 18.17 1.77
C GLY A 123 -15.43 19.01 0.53
N GLY A 124 -16.25 18.54 -0.41
CA GLY A 124 -16.73 19.34 -1.55
C GLY A 124 -15.67 19.72 -2.60
N THR A 125 -14.45 19.20 -2.48
CA THR A 125 -13.37 19.40 -3.47
C THR A 125 -13.54 18.47 -4.67
N GLU A 126 -13.16 18.93 -5.87
CA GLU A 126 -13.35 18.26 -7.17
C GLU A 126 -13.20 16.72 -7.18
N ASN A 127 -13.94 16.04 -8.07
CA ASN A 127 -13.89 14.60 -8.39
C ASN A 127 -12.48 14.09 -8.78
N ARG A 128 -11.53 14.08 -7.85
CA ARG A 128 -10.15 13.67 -8.04
C ARG A 128 -9.83 12.44 -7.20
N LEU A 129 -9.31 11.42 -7.86
CA LEU A 129 -8.81 10.20 -7.24
C LEU A 129 -7.29 10.38 -7.01
N PRO A 130 -6.83 10.55 -5.75
CA PRO A 130 -5.40 10.71 -5.45
C PRO A 130 -4.60 9.41 -5.61
N GLY A 131 -5.28 8.27 -5.63
CA GLY A 131 -4.64 6.98 -5.45
C GLY A 131 -5.61 5.86 -5.11
N LEU A 132 -5.03 4.68 -4.89
CA LEU A 132 -5.71 3.49 -4.38
C LEU A 132 -4.97 3.02 -3.13
N MET A 133 -5.69 2.48 -2.14
CA MET A 133 -5.09 1.84 -0.97
C MET A 133 -5.75 0.48 -0.74
N PHE A 134 -4.95 -0.51 -0.37
CA PHE A 134 -5.40 -1.82 0.06
C PHE A 134 -4.38 -2.39 1.04
N ALA A 135 -4.67 -2.35 2.34
CA ALA A 135 -3.70 -2.65 3.39
C ALA A 135 -2.36 -1.88 3.18
N ASP A 136 -1.24 -2.59 3.01
CA ASP A 136 0.09 -2.02 2.79
C ASP A 136 0.38 -1.57 1.34
N ASP A 137 -0.44 -1.98 0.38
CA ASP A 137 -0.38 -1.55 -1.02
C ASP A 137 -1.05 -0.18 -1.20
N VAL A 138 -0.25 0.87 -1.49
CA VAL A 138 -0.74 2.23 -1.77
C VAL A 138 -0.18 2.75 -3.08
N VAL A 139 -1.07 3.16 -3.99
CA VAL A 139 -0.78 3.70 -5.32
C VAL A 139 -1.15 5.16 -5.39
N LEU A 140 -0.30 6.01 -5.98
CA LEU A 140 -0.61 7.44 -6.23
C LEU A 140 -0.96 7.68 -7.69
N LEU A 141 -2.11 8.30 -7.94
CA LEU A 141 -2.57 8.67 -9.28
C LEU A 141 -2.41 10.18 -9.44
N SER A 142 -1.79 10.62 -10.53
CA SER A 142 -1.49 12.05 -10.72
C SER A 142 -1.38 12.42 -12.21
N PRO A 143 -2.11 13.44 -12.70
CA PRO A 143 -2.20 13.75 -14.12
C PRO A 143 -0.90 14.30 -14.72
N SER A 144 0.03 14.76 -13.87
CA SER A 144 1.33 15.28 -14.28
C SER A 144 2.44 14.89 -13.31
N ARG A 145 3.68 14.95 -13.80
CA ARG A 145 4.89 14.82 -12.98
C ARG A 145 4.88 15.75 -11.76
N HIS A 146 4.49 17.02 -11.92
CA HIS A 146 4.51 17.98 -10.83
C HIS A 146 3.49 17.63 -9.73
N CYS A 147 2.30 17.20 -10.13
CA CYS A 147 1.28 16.68 -9.22
C CYS A 147 1.81 15.45 -8.45
N LEU A 148 2.50 14.54 -9.14
CA LEU A 148 3.06 13.34 -8.53
C LEU A 148 4.16 13.65 -7.51
N GLU A 149 5.12 14.52 -7.85
CA GLU A 149 6.18 14.98 -6.93
C GLU A 149 5.57 15.66 -5.68
N ALA A 150 4.47 16.41 -5.85
CA ALA A 150 3.74 16.99 -4.73
C ALA A 150 3.02 15.93 -3.88
N ALA A 151 2.39 14.93 -4.50
CA ALA A 151 1.70 13.83 -3.81
C ALA A 151 2.69 12.94 -3.03
N MET A 152 3.83 12.56 -3.63
CA MET A 152 4.92 11.81 -2.97
C MET A 152 5.46 12.55 -1.74
N ARG A 153 5.62 13.87 -1.84
CA ARG A 153 6.03 14.71 -0.71
C ARG A 153 4.97 14.73 0.39
N LYS A 154 3.68 14.80 0.06
CA LYS A 154 2.59 14.69 1.06
C LYS A 154 2.51 13.33 1.74
N VAL A 155 2.70 12.24 1.01
CA VAL A 155 2.87 10.90 1.60
C VAL A 155 4.08 10.87 2.53
N SER A 156 5.23 11.41 2.11
CA SER A 156 6.45 11.45 2.94
C SER A 156 6.22 12.22 4.25
N GLU A 157 5.64 13.42 4.17
CA GLU A 157 5.29 14.26 5.33
C GLU A 157 4.35 13.52 6.31
N TYR A 158 3.31 12.85 5.80
CA TYR A 158 2.33 12.13 6.63
C TYR A 158 2.94 10.89 7.28
N LEU A 159 3.72 10.08 6.55
CA LEU A 159 4.38 8.89 7.09
C LEU A 159 5.43 9.25 8.14
N THR A 160 6.22 10.30 7.93
CA THR A 160 7.16 10.81 8.94
C THR A 160 6.43 11.26 10.21
N LYS A 161 5.26 11.92 10.09
CA LYS A 161 4.40 12.25 11.25
C LYS A 161 3.87 11.01 11.99
N LEU A 162 3.64 9.91 11.28
CA LEU A 162 3.23 8.63 11.85
C LEU A 162 4.41 7.75 12.33
N GLU A 163 5.65 8.24 12.27
CA GLU A 163 6.88 7.47 12.58
C GLU A 163 7.00 6.18 11.73
N MET A 164 6.42 6.22 10.52
CA MET A 164 6.41 5.15 9.52
C MET A 164 7.44 5.40 8.42
N GLU A 165 8.04 4.32 7.93
CA GLU A 165 8.97 4.34 6.81
C GLU A 165 8.43 3.57 5.61
N VAL A 166 8.75 4.08 4.42
CA VAL A 166 8.70 3.37 3.13
C VAL A 166 10.01 2.59 2.91
N GLY A 167 10.14 1.76 1.87
CA GLY A 167 11.27 1.95 0.94
C GLY A 167 12.42 0.95 0.90
N ALA A 168 12.18 -0.33 0.60
CA ALA A 168 13.08 -1.06 -0.33
C ALA A 168 12.35 -1.96 -1.34
N SER A 169 11.37 -2.76 -0.90
CA SER A 169 10.65 -3.69 -1.77
C SER A 169 9.75 -3.02 -2.82
N LYS A 170 10.16 -3.12 -4.10
CA LYS A 170 9.34 -2.98 -5.33
C LYS A 170 8.66 -1.65 -5.69
N TYR A 171 9.11 -0.51 -5.16
CA TYR A 171 8.68 0.82 -5.67
C TYR A 171 9.09 1.04 -7.12
N GLY A 172 8.23 1.64 -7.97
CA GLY A 172 8.64 1.96 -9.34
C GLY A 172 7.67 2.84 -10.13
N VAL A 173 8.11 4.05 -10.49
CA VAL A 173 7.29 5.00 -11.29
C VAL A 173 7.02 4.42 -12.68
N THR A 174 5.77 4.11 -12.98
CA THR A 174 5.31 3.67 -14.31
C THR A 174 4.44 4.73 -14.96
N VAL A 175 4.77 5.12 -16.18
CA VAL A 175 3.98 6.04 -17.00
C VAL A 175 3.03 5.24 -17.88
N PHE A 176 1.73 5.55 -17.83
CA PHE A 176 0.77 5.10 -18.85
C PHE A 176 0.61 6.15 -19.95
N HIS A 177 0.42 5.71 -21.19
CA HIS A 177 0.13 6.55 -22.37
C HIS A 177 1.07 7.76 -22.55
N GLY A 178 2.35 7.62 -22.18
CA GLY A 178 3.30 8.73 -22.14
C GLY A 178 4.75 8.32 -22.39
N CYS A 179 5.60 9.31 -22.66
CA CYS A 179 7.00 9.10 -23.02
C CYS A 179 7.86 8.76 -21.78
N VAL A 180 8.18 7.47 -21.62
CA VAL A 180 9.02 6.94 -20.53
C VAL A 180 10.38 7.65 -20.44
N ASP A 181 11.00 8.00 -21.58
CA ASP A 181 12.32 8.66 -21.60
C ASP A 181 12.32 10.05 -20.95
N LYS A 182 11.21 10.79 -21.01
CA LYS A 182 11.08 12.09 -20.31
C LYS A 182 11.08 11.91 -18.78
N VAL A 183 10.60 10.76 -18.31
CA VAL A 183 10.47 10.40 -16.89
C VAL A 183 11.75 9.74 -16.36
N ARG A 184 12.46 8.95 -17.19
CA ARG A 184 13.79 8.39 -16.88
C ARG A 184 14.90 9.42 -16.70
N ARG A 185 14.82 10.58 -17.38
CA ARG A 185 15.81 11.67 -17.28
C ARG A 185 15.78 12.46 -15.95
N ARG A 186 15.03 12.00 -14.95
CA ARG A 186 14.83 12.68 -13.66
C ARG A 186 14.93 11.67 -12.52
N GLN A 187 15.46 12.13 -11.39
CA GLN A 187 15.42 11.40 -10.13
C GLN A 187 14.03 11.56 -9.50
N TRP A 188 13.51 10.48 -8.93
CA TRP A 188 12.24 10.42 -8.22
C TRP A 188 12.54 10.02 -6.79
N GLN A 189 12.00 10.73 -5.80
CA GLN A 189 12.35 10.48 -4.39
C GLN A 189 11.12 10.46 -3.49
N LEU A 190 11.12 9.53 -2.54
CA LEU A 190 10.10 9.37 -1.51
C LEU A 190 10.81 9.09 -0.18
N GLN A 191 10.55 9.91 0.85
CA GLN A 191 11.37 9.94 2.09
C GLN A 191 12.90 9.96 1.83
N GLY A 192 13.36 10.64 0.77
CA GLY A 192 14.77 10.72 0.38
C GLY A 192 15.36 9.46 -0.26
N LYS A 193 14.56 8.40 -0.48
CA LYS A 193 14.95 7.17 -1.17
C LYS A 193 14.63 7.29 -2.66
N ASP A 194 15.59 6.98 -3.53
CA ASP A 194 15.40 7.03 -4.99
C ASP A 194 14.44 5.92 -5.46
N ILE A 195 13.46 6.29 -6.30
CA ILE A 195 12.50 5.36 -6.92
C ILE A 195 12.89 5.13 -8.39
N PRO A 196 13.04 3.87 -8.85
CA PRO A 196 13.31 3.58 -10.26
C PRO A 196 12.09 3.84 -11.15
N VAL A 197 12.33 4.06 -12.44
CA VAL A 197 11.27 4.15 -13.46
C VAL A 197 11.11 2.79 -14.13
N VAL A 198 9.91 2.19 -14.04
CA VAL A 198 9.63 0.82 -14.49
C VAL A 198 8.49 0.79 -15.52
N GLU A 199 8.64 -0.05 -16.55
CA GLU A 199 7.67 -0.16 -17.67
C GLU A 199 6.51 -1.12 -17.37
N GLU A 200 6.74 -2.09 -16.48
CA GLU A 200 5.75 -3.01 -15.95
C GLU A 200 5.63 -2.82 -14.44
N CYS A 201 4.40 -2.83 -13.94
CA CYS A 201 4.10 -2.68 -12.53
C CYS A 201 3.04 -3.70 -12.10
N ARG A 202 3.10 -4.16 -10.85
CA ARG A 202 2.16 -5.15 -10.30
C ARG A 202 1.36 -4.54 -9.16
N TYR A 203 0.05 -4.63 -9.24
CA TYR A 203 -0.86 -4.18 -8.19
C TYR A 203 -1.88 -5.29 -7.90
N LEU A 204 -2.00 -5.72 -6.64
CA LEU A 204 -2.91 -6.79 -6.20
C LEU A 204 -2.83 -8.08 -7.07
N GLY A 205 -1.61 -8.44 -7.49
CA GLY A 205 -1.35 -9.62 -8.33
C GLY A 205 -1.63 -9.45 -9.83
N ILE A 206 -2.16 -8.30 -10.26
CA ILE A 206 -2.38 -7.91 -11.67
C ILE A 206 -1.12 -7.22 -12.19
N ASP A 207 -0.57 -7.66 -13.33
CA ASP A 207 0.51 -6.94 -14.01
C ASP A 207 -0.08 -5.95 -15.02
N LEU A 208 0.41 -4.71 -15.00
CA LEU A 208 0.03 -3.61 -15.89
C LEU A 208 1.30 -3.09 -16.60
N ASN A 209 1.23 -2.92 -17.92
CA ASN A 209 2.30 -2.32 -18.71
C ASN A 209 1.98 -0.86 -19.08
N CYS A 210 2.97 -0.15 -19.63
CA CYS A 210 2.86 1.25 -20.07
C CYS A 210 1.68 1.59 -21.01
N ASN A 211 1.09 0.59 -21.68
CA ASN A 211 -0.02 0.74 -22.62
C ASN A 211 -1.37 0.22 -22.08
N LEU A 212 -1.42 -0.27 -20.84
CA LEU A 212 -2.59 -0.92 -20.25
C LEU A 212 -3.20 -2.02 -21.13
N ASP A 213 -2.36 -2.79 -21.84
CA ASP A 213 -2.80 -3.87 -22.74
C ASP A 213 -3.46 -5.01 -21.95
N GLU A 214 -4.80 -5.09 -22.05
CA GLU A 214 -5.61 -6.15 -21.43
C GLU A 214 -5.13 -7.55 -21.83
N GLY A 215 -4.69 -7.73 -23.08
CA GLY A 215 -4.16 -8.99 -23.59
C GLY A 215 -2.83 -9.36 -22.95
N PHE A 216 -1.94 -8.39 -22.68
CA PHE A 216 -0.73 -8.61 -21.88
C PHE A 216 -1.08 -9.04 -20.45
N THR A 217 -1.96 -8.29 -19.77
CA THR A 217 -2.38 -8.58 -18.40
C THR A 217 -3.02 -9.98 -18.28
N LEU A 218 -3.91 -10.34 -19.22
CA LEU A 218 -4.55 -11.66 -19.26
C LEU A 218 -3.53 -12.78 -19.49
N ARG A 219 -2.59 -12.62 -20.43
CA ARG A 219 -1.52 -13.60 -20.70
C ARG A 219 -0.63 -13.83 -19.47
N ARG A 220 -0.23 -12.75 -18.77
CA ARG A 220 0.53 -12.82 -17.50
C ARG A 220 -0.23 -13.59 -16.41
N GLN A 221 -1.54 -13.32 -16.24
CA GLN A 221 -2.36 -14.06 -15.29
C GLN A 221 -2.47 -15.55 -15.64
N ILE A 222 -2.78 -15.89 -16.89
CA ILE A 222 -2.86 -17.29 -17.36
C ILE A 222 -1.53 -18.02 -17.11
N GLN A 223 -0.40 -17.39 -17.37
CA GLN A 223 0.92 -17.96 -17.09
C GLN A 223 1.12 -18.27 -15.60
N ARG A 224 0.73 -17.37 -14.70
CA ARG A 224 0.77 -17.59 -13.24
C ARG A 224 -0.15 -18.74 -12.80
N TYR A 225 -1.37 -18.78 -13.31
CA TYR A 225 -2.30 -19.87 -13.01
C TYR A 225 -1.74 -21.21 -13.47
N ARG A 226 -1.12 -21.29 -14.66
CA ARG A 226 -0.42 -22.50 -15.14
C ARG A 226 0.76 -22.90 -14.24
N GLN A 227 1.58 -21.95 -13.79
CA GLN A 227 2.69 -22.22 -12.86
C GLN A 227 2.19 -22.74 -11.50
N LYS A 228 1.19 -22.08 -10.90
CA LYS A 228 0.58 -22.52 -9.64
C LYS A 228 -0.11 -23.88 -9.77
N LEU A 229 -0.83 -24.11 -10.87
CA LEU A 229 -1.46 -25.40 -11.17
C LEU A 229 -0.42 -26.50 -11.32
N HIS A 230 0.70 -26.23 -12.00
CA HIS A 230 1.82 -27.18 -12.13
C HIS A 230 2.44 -27.52 -10.77
N MET A 231 2.67 -26.53 -9.91
CA MET A 231 3.11 -26.74 -8.51
C MET A 231 2.09 -27.51 -7.66
N ALA A 232 0.79 -27.32 -7.90
CA ALA A 232 -0.28 -28.02 -7.20
C ALA A 232 -0.55 -29.44 -7.77
N THR A 233 -0.13 -29.73 -9.00
CA THR A 233 -0.44 -30.98 -9.72
C THR A 233 -0.07 -32.26 -8.95
N PRO A 234 1.08 -32.36 -8.25
CA PRO A 234 1.40 -33.54 -7.44
C PRO A 234 0.39 -33.81 -6.31
N PHE A 235 -0.19 -32.77 -5.71
CA PHE A 235 -1.17 -32.90 -4.63
C PHE A 235 -2.57 -33.26 -5.16
N LEU A 236 -2.90 -32.84 -6.37
CA LEU A 236 -4.19 -33.10 -7.03
C LEU A 236 -4.26 -34.46 -7.74
N ARG A 237 -3.13 -35.18 -7.87
CA ARG A 237 -3.05 -36.52 -8.51
C ARG A 237 -2.96 -37.68 -7.51
N ASN A 238 -2.85 -37.38 -6.22
CA ASN A 238 -2.74 -38.36 -5.13
C ASN A 238 -4.03 -38.40 -4.27
N VAL A 239 -5.17 -38.13 -4.90
CA VAL A 239 -6.55 -38.24 -4.37
C VAL A 239 -7.32 -39.13 -5.33
#